data_AF-A0A933H7K6-F1
#
_entry.id   AF-A0A933H7K6-F1
#
_cell.length_a   1.000
_cell.length_b   1.000
_cell.length_c   1.000
_cell.angle_alpha   90.00
_cell.angle_beta   90.00
_cell.angle_gamma   90.00
#
_symmetry.space_group_name_H-M   'P 1'
#
loop_
_entity.id
_entity.type
_entity.pdbx_description
1 polymer ?
#
loop_
_entity_poly.entity_id
_entity_poly.type
_entity_poly.pdbx_seq_one_letter_code
_entity_poly.pdbx_strand_id
1 'polypeptide(L)'
;FSQEPYKRYQQTRYLLRDKLGAEATVKFVNANGQPQIAKVTAVAERNSYSVTSIFRGFDSNALPVESKILDSGAGYIKINTNSDDLNLIIRLFERALKVFTANGVTGVVIDMRQNSGGAPLGLAGFFYDKEILLGQLQYYSEKTGKFENEGLRQKILPNVNQYKFDKLVLMVSFACFSACEIESYGFSKIPGAIVVSANSSAGVEAEVARGQFRLPDGLSMQISTGRFLNPDGSIFLEGVGVQPTLKVAVDEKFALSSEDVVLKTAEAAALGKTIGGGASGSGPTFAAAADSRKALGTIKTLEDVAKEKYKDNELSQAGKTYTYTIGATSAQSLMWITGWCATTQAILDDNNKNITYAFSMNGKPVDITQFAVLEGKQGTQFCKLYMASVSNWPKGDTNSKRK
;
A
#
# COMPACT_ATOMS: atom_id res chain seq x y z
N PHE A 1 11.73 13.96 -1.67
CA PHE A 1 11.02 12.67 -1.45
C PHE A 1 9.57 12.88 -1.79
N SER A 2 9.00 12.03 -2.64
CA SER A 2 7.58 12.12 -3.02
C SER A 2 6.65 11.53 -1.97
N GLN A 3 7.17 10.69 -1.07
CA GLN A 3 6.43 10.06 0.03
C GLN A 3 7.02 10.38 1.41
N GLU A 4 6.14 10.71 2.36
CA GLU A 4 6.52 10.99 3.75
C GLU A 4 7.13 9.76 4.46
N PRO A 5 6.61 8.52 4.32
CA PRO A 5 7.27 7.33 4.86
C PRO A 5 8.71 7.15 4.36
N TYR A 6 8.97 7.41 3.08
CA TYR A 6 10.31 7.29 2.53
C TYR A 6 11.25 8.37 3.07
N LYS A 7 10.76 9.62 3.17
CA LYS A 7 11.49 10.71 3.83
C LYS A 7 11.87 10.35 5.26
N ARG A 8 10.92 9.83 6.04
CA ARG A 8 11.15 9.42 7.44
C ARG A 8 12.18 8.31 7.55
N TYR A 9 12.10 7.30 6.68
CA TYR A 9 13.11 6.23 6.63
C TYR A 9 14.51 6.82 6.43
N GLN A 10 14.66 7.75 5.47
CA GLN A 10 15.94 8.39 5.22
C GLN A 10 16.37 9.26 6.41
N GLN A 11 15.48 10.04 7.02
CA GLN A 11 15.79 10.79 8.25
C GLN A 11 16.30 9.86 9.36
N THR A 12 15.71 8.68 9.56
CA THR A 12 16.19 7.67 10.51
C THR A 12 17.60 7.19 10.18
N ARG A 13 17.92 6.96 8.89
CA ARG A 13 19.29 6.56 8.47
C ARG A 13 20.35 7.62 8.78
N TYR A 14 19.96 8.89 8.75
CA TYR A 14 20.84 10.02 9.06
C TYR A 14 20.81 10.46 10.52
N LEU A 15 19.90 9.91 11.35
CA LEU A 15 19.70 10.34 12.74
C LEU A 15 20.98 10.31 13.59
N LEU A 16 21.85 9.33 13.36
CA LEU A 16 23.10 9.15 14.10
C LEU A 16 24.33 9.73 13.37
N ARG A 17 24.11 10.60 12.36
CA ARG A 17 25.21 11.22 11.58
C ARG A 17 25.42 12.66 12.02
N ASP A 18 26.69 12.99 12.25
CA ASP A 18 27.12 14.33 12.62
C ASP A 18 28.53 14.61 12.07
N LYS A 19 29.04 15.82 12.30
CA LYS A 19 30.42 16.23 12.00
C LYS A 19 31.40 15.33 12.77
N LEU A 20 32.51 14.97 12.12
CA LEU A 20 33.55 14.17 12.76
C LEU A 20 34.04 14.84 14.05
N GLY A 21 34.16 14.05 15.11
CA GLY A 21 34.53 14.52 16.45
C GLY A 21 33.37 15.07 17.29
N ALA A 22 32.17 15.28 16.72
CA ALA A 22 31.01 15.69 17.50
C ALA A 22 30.62 14.61 18.51
N GLU A 23 30.25 15.02 19.72
CA GLU A 23 29.83 14.11 20.77
C GLU A 23 28.30 14.18 20.97
N ALA A 24 27.67 13.03 21.16
CA ALA A 24 26.25 12.92 21.45
C ALA A 24 26.01 11.94 22.59
N THR A 25 24.94 12.16 23.35
CA THR A 25 24.44 11.20 24.34
C THR A 25 23.29 10.42 23.73
N VAL A 26 23.44 9.11 23.59
CA VAL A 26 22.42 8.23 23.02
C VAL A 26 21.85 7.34 24.12
N LYS A 27 20.52 7.33 24.22
CA LYS A 27 19.78 6.36 25.04
C LYS A 27 19.29 5.24 24.12
N PHE A 28 19.61 4.00 24.43
CA PHE A 28 19.24 2.84 23.61
C PHE A 28 18.88 1.62 24.49
N VAL A 29 18.26 0.62 23.88
CA VAL A 29 17.91 -0.65 24.52
C VAL A 29 18.40 -1.76 23.60
N ASN A 30 19.21 -2.69 24.12
CA ASN A 30 19.60 -3.89 23.37
C ASN A 30 18.45 -4.90 23.38
N ALA A 31 18.46 -5.85 22.45
CA ALA A 31 17.50 -6.95 22.45
C ALA A 31 17.48 -7.65 23.83
N ASN A 32 16.32 -7.66 24.50
CA ASN A 32 16.13 -8.19 25.86
C ASN A 32 16.91 -7.46 26.97
N GLY A 33 17.44 -6.26 26.70
CA GLY A 33 18.21 -5.47 27.64
C GLY A 33 17.38 -4.42 28.40
N GLN A 34 18.04 -3.76 29.35
CA GLN A 34 17.50 -2.55 30.00
C GLN A 34 17.97 -1.29 29.25
N PRO A 35 17.28 -0.14 29.41
CA PRO A 35 17.74 1.12 28.85
C PRO A 35 19.16 1.49 29.30
N GLN A 36 20.02 1.78 28.34
CA GLN A 36 21.40 2.21 28.53
C GLN A 36 21.59 3.61 27.97
N ILE A 37 22.56 4.35 28.53
CA ILE A 37 23.00 5.64 28.04
C ILE A 37 24.48 5.52 27.70
N ALA A 38 24.85 5.96 26.50
CA ALA A 38 26.24 6.04 26.07
C ALA A 38 26.55 7.42 25.53
N LYS A 39 27.75 7.92 25.85
CA LYS A 39 28.35 9.04 25.15
C LYS A 39 29.08 8.48 23.94
N VAL A 40 28.72 8.93 22.74
CA VAL A 40 29.30 8.49 21.48
C VAL A 40 29.95 9.66 20.76
N THR A 41 31.05 9.39 20.06
CA THR A 41 31.74 10.38 19.22
C THR A 41 31.55 10.00 17.76
N ALA A 42 31.12 10.95 16.94
CA ALA A 42 30.97 10.76 15.51
C ALA A 42 32.35 10.52 14.87
N VAL A 43 32.52 9.34 14.30
CA VAL A 43 33.71 8.91 13.57
C VAL A 43 33.36 8.64 12.10
N ALA A 44 34.36 8.44 11.25
CA ALA A 44 34.17 8.13 9.82
C ALA A 44 33.67 6.69 9.57
N GLU A 45 32.69 6.25 10.36
CA GLU A 45 32.06 4.93 10.29
C GLU A 45 30.89 4.96 9.28
N ARG A 46 30.89 4.01 8.34
CA ARG A 46 29.89 3.92 7.26
C ARG A 46 29.08 2.61 7.27
N ASN A 47 29.51 1.57 7.97
CA ASN A 47 28.85 0.27 8.00
C ASN A 47 27.40 0.39 8.49
N SER A 48 27.14 1.15 9.56
CA SER A 48 25.78 1.35 10.08
C SER A 48 24.90 2.21 9.16
N TYR A 49 25.48 3.00 8.27
CA TYR A 49 24.75 3.70 7.21
C TYR A 49 24.43 2.77 6.03
N SER A 50 25.39 1.91 5.67
CA SER A 50 25.26 0.95 4.58
C SER A 50 24.30 -0.20 4.93
N VAL A 51 24.27 -0.66 6.18
CA VAL A 51 23.39 -1.74 6.66
C VAL A 51 21.90 -1.38 6.62
N THR A 52 21.58 -0.08 6.56
CA THR A 52 20.22 0.45 6.42
C THR A 52 19.93 0.94 5.01
N SER A 53 20.78 0.63 4.03
CA SER A 53 20.52 0.99 2.64
C SER A 53 19.33 0.22 2.09
N ILE A 54 18.46 0.90 1.33
CA ILE A 54 17.42 0.24 0.52
C ILE A 54 18.00 -0.64 -0.60
N PHE A 55 19.30 -0.47 -0.90
CA PHE A 55 20.08 -1.30 -1.82
C PHE A 55 21.03 -2.27 -1.09
N ARG A 56 20.80 -2.55 0.20
CA ARG A 56 21.65 -3.50 0.93
C ARG A 56 21.62 -4.87 0.25
N GLY A 57 22.81 -5.44 0.02
CA GLY A 57 22.94 -6.74 -0.64
C GLY A 57 22.59 -6.72 -2.13
N PHE A 58 22.47 -5.54 -2.75
CA PHE A 58 22.39 -5.43 -4.20
C PHE A 58 23.71 -5.89 -4.81
N ASP A 59 23.64 -6.80 -5.79
CA ASP A 59 24.79 -7.27 -6.55
C ASP A 59 24.76 -6.60 -7.93
N SER A 60 25.76 -5.76 -8.20
CA SER A 60 25.88 -5.06 -9.48
C SER A 60 26.34 -5.97 -10.63
N ASN A 61 26.79 -7.19 -10.33
CA ASN A 61 27.23 -8.17 -11.33
C ASN A 61 26.15 -9.24 -11.62
N ALA A 62 25.01 -9.19 -10.93
CA ALA A 62 23.92 -10.12 -11.13
C ALA A 62 23.31 -9.95 -12.54
N LEU A 63 22.72 -11.04 -13.04
CA LEU A 63 21.90 -10.97 -14.26
C LEU A 63 20.73 -10.00 -14.06
N PRO A 64 20.21 -9.39 -15.14
CA PRO A 64 19.13 -8.43 -15.00
C PRO A 64 17.82 -9.07 -14.54
N VAL A 65 17.67 -10.40 -14.73
CA VAL A 65 16.67 -11.24 -14.09
C VAL A 65 17.31 -12.51 -13.57
N GLU A 66 17.09 -12.83 -12.30
CA GLU A 66 17.50 -14.08 -11.66
C GLU A 66 16.27 -14.89 -11.26
N SER A 67 16.37 -16.21 -11.30
CA SER A 67 15.26 -17.07 -10.88
C SER A 67 15.74 -18.34 -10.19
N LYS A 68 14.94 -18.83 -9.25
CA LYS A 68 15.14 -20.10 -8.55
C LYS A 68 13.82 -20.67 -8.07
N ILE A 69 13.75 -21.98 -7.89
CA ILE A 69 12.72 -22.62 -7.06
C ILE A 69 13.30 -22.66 -5.65
N LEU A 70 12.59 -22.07 -4.69
CA LEU A 70 13.01 -22.02 -3.29
C LEU A 70 12.86 -23.41 -2.64
N ASP A 71 13.55 -23.64 -1.53
CA ASP A 71 13.41 -24.89 -0.73
C ASP A 71 11.96 -25.13 -0.28
N SER A 72 11.17 -24.06 -0.18
CA SER A 72 9.75 -24.10 0.15
C SER A 72 8.86 -24.59 -1.01
N GLY A 73 9.39 -24.71 -2.23
CA GLY A 73 8.70 -25.07 -3.46
C GLY A 73 8.14 -23.88 -4.25
N ALA A 74 8.21 -22.66 -3.72
CA ALA A 74 7.77 -21.46 -4.43
C ALA A 74 8.77 -21.07 -5.53
N GLY A 75 8.26 -20.67 -6.70
CA GLY A 75 9.08 -20.03 -7.72
C GLY A 75 9.42 -18.61 -7.30
N TYR A 76 10.68 -18.20 -7.47
CA TYR A 76 11.14 -16.86 -7.14
C TYR A 76 11.86 -16.26 -8.34
N ILE A 77 11.45 -15.05 -8.73
CA ILE A 77 12.06 -14.25 -9.79
C ILE A 77 12.44 -12.91 -9.19
N LYS A 78 13.72 -12.55 -9.27
CA LYS A 78 14.21 -11.21 -8.96
C LYS A 78 14.48 -10.48 -10.26
N ILE A 79 13.83 -9.34 -10.47
CA ILE A 79 14.13 -8.46 -11.60
C ILE A 79 15.05 -7.37 -11.04
N ASN A 80 16.34 -7.43 -11.35
CA ASN A 80 17.33 -6.51 -10.80
C ASN A 80 17.29 -5.13 -11.48
N THR A 81 16.91 -5.08 -12.76
CA THR A 81 16.84 -3.82 -13.53
C THR A 81 15.91 -3.93 -14.73
N ASN A 82 15.39 -2.79 -15.18
CA ASN A 82 14.72 -2.62 -16.46
C ASN A 82 15.60 -1.88 -17.50
N SER A 83 16.90 -1.70 -17.25
CA SER A 83 17.79 -0.82 -18.04
C SER A 83 18.95 -1.52 -18.76
N ASP A 84 19.07 -2.84 -18.62
CA ASP A 84 20.10 -3.65 -19.29
C ASP A 84 19.65 -4.05 -20.71
N ASP A 85 20.10 -5.17 -21.25
CA ASP A 85 19.56 -5.76 -22.48
C ASP A 85 18.08 -6.16 -22.28
N LEU A 86 17.18 -5.37 -22.88
CA LEU A 86 15.74 -5.55 -22.78
C LEU A 86 15.26 -6.91 -23.31
N ASN A 87 15.90 -7.43 -24.36
CA ASN A 87 15.56 -8.75 -24.89
C ASN A 87 16.02 -9.86 -23.95
N LEU A 88 17.20 -9.70 -23.33
CA LEU A 88 17.70 -10.64 -22.34
C LEU A 88 16.78 -10.67 -21.10
N ILE A 89 16.32 -9.52 -20.62
CA ILE A 89 15.37 -9.43 -19.50
C ILE A 89 14.11 -10.24 -19.80
N ILE A 90 13.46 -9.99 -20.94
CA ILE A 90 12.23 -10.69 -21.35
C ILE A 90 12.48 -12.20 -21.49
N ARG A 91 13.60 -12.61 -22.10
CA ARG A 91 13.95 -14.03 -22.28
C ARG A 91 14.23 -14.74 -20.97
N LEU A 92 14.95 -14.12 -20.05
CA LEU A 92 15.24 -14.70 -18.72
C LEU A 92 13.97 -14.81 -17.88
N PHE A 93 13.12 -13.77 -17.92
CA PHE A 93 11.82 -13.78 -17.26
C PHE A 93 10.94 -14.91 -17.79
N GLU A 94 10.72 -14.99 -19.10
CA GLU A 94 9.90 -16.04 -19.70
C GLU A 94 10.50 -17.44 -19.48
N ARG A 95 11.83 -17.57 -19.54
CA ARG A 95 12.51 -18.83 -19.21
C ARG A 95 12.20 -19.28 -17.79
N ALA A 96 12.19 -18.37 -16.81
CA ALA A 96 11.83 -18.70 -15.43
C ALA A 96 10.39 -19.26 -15.37
N LEU A 97 9.43 -18.61 -16.05
CA LEU A 97 8.05 -19.09 -16.09
C LEU A 97 7.93 -20.48 -16.71
N LYS A 98 8.62 -20.75 -17.84
CA LYS A 98 8.67 -22.07 -18.48
C LYS A 98 9.22 -23.14 -17.53
N VAL A 99 10.32 -22.83 -16.83
CA VAL A 99 10.94 -23.75 -15.86
C VAL A 99 9.97 -24.03 -14.71
N PHE A 100 9.31 -23.02 -14.17
CA PHE A 100 8.36 -23.18 -13.06
C PHE A 100 7.16 -24.03 -13.47
N THR A 101 6.58 -23.79 -14.64
CA THR A 101 5.51 -24.62 -15.20
C THR A 101 5.95 -26.08 -15.37
N ALA A 102 7.15 -26.32 -15.93
CA ALA A 102 7.67 -27.67 -16.12
C ALA A 102 7.94 -28.43 -14.81
N ASN A 103 8.19 -27.70 -13.71
CA ASN A 103 8.45 -28.28 -12.39
C ASN A 103 7.20 -28.30 -11.48
N GLY A 104 6.01 -27.96 -12.01
CA GLY A 104 4.77 -27.98 -11.24
C GLY A 104 4.73 -26.97 -10.09
N VAL A 105 5.47 -25.86 -10.20
CA VAL A 105 5.40 -24.76 -9.24
C VAL A 105 4.00 -24.15 -9.27
N THR A 106 3.35 -24.04 -8.10
CA THR A 106 1.99 -23.52 -7.98
C THR A 106 1.95 -22.03 -7.63
N GLY A 107 2.99 -21.49 -6.98
CA GLY A 107 3.06 -20.11 -6.55
C GLY A 107 4.36 -19.42 -6.96
N VAL A 108 4.26 -18.19 -7.43
CA VAL A 108 5.41 -17.39 -7.90
C VAL A 108 5.53 -16.09 -7.11
N VAL A 109 6.75 -15.78 -6.69
CA VAL A 109 7.16 -14.51 -6.08
C VAL A 109 7.97 -13.70 -7.10
N ILE A 110 7.55 -12.47 -7.36
CA ILE A 110 8.25 -11.47 -8.16
C ILE A 110 8.84 -10.43 -7.23
N ASP A 111 10.17 -10.37 -7.13
CA ASP A 111 10.91 -9.43 -6.29
C ASP A 111 11.42 -8.25 -7.12
N MET A 112 10.79 -7.10 -6.90
CA MET A 112 11.10 -5.80 -7.51
C MET A 112 11.79 -4.85 -6.51
N ARG A 113 12.13 -5.32 -5.29
CA ARG A 113 12.49 -4.44 -4.18
C ARG A 113 13.69 -3.56 -4.45
N GLN A 114 14.64 -3.99 -5.30
CA GLN A 114 15.89 -3.26 -5.57
C GLN A 114 16.02 -2.79 -7.02
N ASN A 115 14.93 -2.79 -7.78
CA ASN A 115 14.94 -2.42 -9.18
C ASN A 115 14.73 -0.90 -9.36
N SER A 116 15.77 -0.21 -9.83
CA SER A 116 15.72 1.25 -10.02
C SER A 116 15.04 1.72 -11.31
N GLY A 117 14.42 0.81 -12.08
CA GLY A 117 13.70 1.13 -13.30
C GLY A 117 14.53 0.99 -14.57
N GLY A 118 14.14 1.75 -15.60
CA GLY A 118 14.58 1.60 -16.98
C GLY A 118 13.42 1.72 -17.97
N ALA A 119 13.30 0.76 -18.89
CA ALA A 119 12.19 0.69 -19.83
C ALA A 119 11.02 -0.13 -19.27
N PRO A 120 9.75 0.32 -19.45
CA PRO A 120 8.60 -0.54 -19.23
C PRO A 120 8.57 -1.65 -20.28
N LEU A 121 8.44 -2.90 -19.83
CA LEU A 121 8.53 -4.12 -20.64
C LEU A 121 7.19 -4.86 -20.77
N GLY A 122 6.21 -4.54 -19.91
CA GLY A 122 4.89 -5.17 -19.93
C GLY A 122 4.90 -6.63 -19.50
N LEU A 123 5.74 -7.01 -18.54
CA LEU A 123 5.94 -8.41 -18.14
C LEU A 123 4.68 -9.03 -17.52
N ALA A 124 3.78 -8.21 -16.96
CA ALA A 124 2.47 -8.65 -16.50
C ALA A 124 1.63 -9.30 -17.63
N GLY A 125 1.91 -8.95 -18.89
CA GLY A 125 1.27 -9.54 -20.07
C GLY A 125 1.52 -11.04 -20.21
N PHE A 126 2.50 -11.63 -19.53
CA PHE A 126 2.69 -13.09 -19.49
C PHE A 126 1.70 -13.84 -18.60
N PHE A 127 0.97 -13.14 -17.73
CA PHE A 127 0.06 -13.74 -16.74
C PHE A 127 -1.41 -13.38 -16.94
N TYR A 128 -1.68 -12.32 -17.70
CA TYR A 128 -3.03 -11.79 -17.84
C TYR A 128 -3.38 -11.58 -19.30
N ASP A 129 -4.54 -12.12 -19.68
CA ASP A 129 -5.05 -12.19 -21.04
C ASP A 129 -5.86 -10.95 -21.46
N LYS A 130 -5.92 -9.93 -20.60
CA LYS A 130 -6.59 -8.65 -20.86
C LYS A 130 -5.60 -7.49 -20.76
N GLU A 131 -5.98 -6.40 -21.42
CA GLU A 131 -5.23 -5.15 -21.36
C GLU A 131 -5.24 -4.56 -19.94
N ILE A 132 -4.09 -4.07 -19.49
CA ILE A 132 -3.96 -3.29 -18.25
C ILE A 132 -3.69 -1.84 -18.64
N LEU A 133 -4.64 -0.95 -18.36
CA LEU A 133 -4.49 0.48 -18.60
C LEU A 133 -3.43 1.07 -17.68
N LEU A 134 -2.50 1.83 -18.24
CA LEU A 134 -1.50 2.61 -17.49
C LEU A 134 -1.96 4.07 -17.33
N GLY A 135 -1.13 4.88 -16.67
CA GLY A 135 -1.35 6.31 -16.55
C GLY A 135 -1.37 7.03 -17.90
N GLN A 136 -2.29 7.98 -18.07
CA GLN A 136 -2.27 8.91 -19.21
C GLN A 136 -1.22 9.98 -18.95
N LEU A 137 -0.22 10.06 -19.83
CA LEU A 137 0.76 11.15 -19.81
C LEU A 137 0.08 12.48 -20.16
N GLN A 138 0.40 13.51 -19.39
CA GLN A 138 0.04 14.89 -19.67
C GLN A 138 1.22 15.84 -19.48
N TYR A 139 1.38 16.79 -20.41
CA TYR A 139 2.29 17.93 -20.26
C TYR A 139 1.51 19.22 -20.02
N TYR A 140 2.13 20.17 -19.31
CA TYR A 140 1.58 21.51 -19.19
C TYR A 140 1.77 22.28 -20.51
N SER A 141 0.70 22.88 -21.01
CA SER A 141 0.68 23.72 -22.20
C SER A 141 0.59 25.19 -21.78
N GLU A 142 1.63 25.97 -22.03
CA GLU A 142 1.63 27.41 -21.76
C GLU A 142 0.58 28.15 -22.61
N LYS A 143 0.29 27.65 -23.81
CA LYS A 143 -0.70 28.21 -24.72
C LYS A 143 -2.12 28.16 -24.14
N THR A 144 -2.45 27.08 -23.43
CA THR A 144 -3.81 26.86 -22.90
C THR A 144 -3.89 27.03 -21.38
N GLY A 145 -2.76 27.13 -20.70
CA GLY A 145 -2.66 27.21 -19.25
C GLY A 145 -3.09 25.92 -18.54
N LYS A 146 -3.09 24.78 -19.23
CA LYS A 146 -3.63 23.50 -18.74
C LYS A 146 -2.71 22.34 -19.06
N PHE A 147 -2.88 21.25 -18.31
CA PHE A 147 -2.29 19.97 -18.67
C PHE A 147 -3.10 19.30 -19.78
N GLU A 148 -2.41 18.85 -20.82
CA GLU A 148 -3.01 18.22 -22.01
C GLU A 148 -2.43 16.83 -22.22
N ASN A 149 -3.24 15.91 -22.74
CA ASN A 149 -2.80 14.55 -23.02
C ASN A 149 -1.70 14.54 -24.07
N GLU A 150 -0.62 13.85 -23.78
CA GLU A 150 0.38 13.47 -24.78
C GLU A 150 -0.01 12.10 -25.34
N GLY A 151 -0.42 12.06 -26.60
CA GLY A 151 -0.75 10.82 -27.31
C GLY A 151 -1.87 9.99 -26.64
N LEU A 152 -1.94 8.73 -27.05
CA LEU A 152 -2.91 7.77 -26.50
C LEU A 152 -2.40 7.21 -25.15
N ARG A 153 -3.34 6.89 -24.25
CA ARG A 153 -3.05 6.19 -23.01
C ARG A 153 -2.33 4.87 -23.30
N GLN A 154 -1.20 4.66 -22.64
CA GLN A 154 -0.45 3.42 -22.74
C GLN A 154 -1.15 2.26 -22.00
N LYS A 155 -0.81 1.04 -22.39
CA LYS A 155 -1.36 -0.19 -21.85
C LYS A 155 -0.33 -1.31 -21.89
N ILE A 156 -0.40 -2.23 -20.93
CA ILE A 156 0.24 -3.53 -21.04
C ILE A 156 -0.69 -4.44 -21.83
N LEU A 157 -0.16 -5.02 -22.91
CA LEU A 157 -0.88 -5.96 -23.77
C LEU A 157 -0.61 -7.40 -23.31
N PRO A 158 -1.58 -8.31 -23.50
CA PRO A 158 -1.35 -9.72 -23.26
C PRO A 158 -0.30 -10.27 -24.24
N ASN A 159 0.66 -11.03 -23.72
CA ASN A 159 1.62 -11.75 -24.56
C ASN A 159 0.95 -12.98 -25.20
N VAL A 160 1.48 -13.41 -26.35
CA VAL A 160 1.02 -14.64 -27.02
C VAL A 160 1.19 -15.85 -26.10
N ASN A 161 2.34 -15.93 -25.42
CA ASN A 161 2.58 -16.97 -24.41
C ASN A 161 2.02 -16.53 -23.07
N GLN A 162 1.15 -17.37 -22.49
CA GLN A 162 0.50 -17.14 -21.20
C GLN A 162 0.91 -18.24 -20.21
N TYR A 163 1.16 -17.84 -18.96
CA TYR A 163 1.55 -18.72 -17.87
C TYR A 163 0.58 -18.54 -16.70
N LYS A 164 0.17 -19.66 -16.08
CA LYS A 164 -0.79 -19.67 -14.98
C LYS A 164 -0.17 -20.33 -13.76
N PHE A 165 -0.37 -19.67 -12.62
CA PHE A 165 0.02 -20.09 -11.29
C PHE A 165 -1.14 -19.78 -10.34
N ASP A 166 -1.32 -20.58 -9.29
CA ASP A 166 -2.41 -20.42 -8.33
C ASP A 166 -2.27 -19.12 -7.52
N LYS A 167 -1.01 -18.70 -7.29
CA LYS A 167 -0.67 -17.49 -6.55
C LYS A 167 0.44 -16.71 -7.25
N LEU A 168 0.20 -15.42 -7.41
CA LEU A 168 1.21 -14.45 -7.81
C LEU A 168 1.45 -13.48 -6.65
N VAL A 169 2.68 -13.40 -6.19
CA VAL A 169 3.10 -12.51 -5.11
C VAL A 169 4.12 -11.52 -5.65
N LEU A 170 3.90 -10.23 -5.38
CA LEU A 170 4.79 -9.15 -5.77
C LEU A 170 5.42 -8.53 -4.51
N MET A 171 6.73 -8.28 -4.54
CA MET A 171 7.44 -7.57 -3.49
C MET A 171 8.03 -6.28 -4.05
N VAL A 172 7.67 -5.15 -3.44
CA VAL A 172 8.19 -3.80 -3.76
C VAL A 172 8.90 -3.17 -2.55
N SER A 173 9.69 -2.13 -2.79
CA SER A 173 10.27 -1.30 -1.72
C SER A 173 10.50 0.13 -2.20
N PHE A 174 10.96 1.01 -1.31
CA PHE A 174 11.38 2.36 -1.69
C PHE A 174 12.52 2.43 -2.71
N ALA A 175 13.19 1.32 -3.06
CA ALA A 175 14.15 1.26 -4.17
C ALA A 175 13.52 0.90 -5.52
N CYS A 176 12.21 0.60 -5.56
CA CYS A 176 11.47 0.41 -6.80
C CYS A 176 11.08 1.77 -7.39
N PHE A 177 11.79 2.19 -8.44
CA PHE A 177 11.66 3.51 -9.07
C PHE A 177 11.23 3.44 -10.54
N SER A 178 10.50 4.45 -11.01
CA SER A 178 10.20 4.65 -12.44
C SER A 178 9.58 3.40 -13.09
N ALA A 179 10.16 2.86 -14.16
CA ALA A 179 9.64 1.65 -14.83
C ALA A 179 9.46 0.44 -13.90
N CYS A 180 10.20 0.34 -12.79
CA CYS A 180 9.90 -0.69 -11.78
C CYS A 180 8.49 -0.52 -11.20
N GLU A 181 8.05 0.71 -10.96
CA GLU A 181 6.72 1.04 -10.46
C GLU A 181 5.64 0.76 -11.50
N ILE A 182 5.92 1.02 -12.79
CA ILE A 182 5.03 0.66 -13.91
C ILE A 182 4.86 -0.86 -14.01
N GLU A 183 5.96 -1.62 -14.00
CA GLU A 183 5.91 -3.09 -14.01
C GLU A 183 5.18 -3.64 -12.78
N SER A 184 5.51 -3.12 -11.60
CA SER A 184 4.88 -3.48 -10.33
C SER A 184 3.38 -3.18 -10.33
N TYR A 185 2.98 -2.04 -10.92
CA TYR A 185 1.57 -1.71 -11.11
C TYR A 185 0.90 -2.75 -12.00
N GLY A 186 1.52 -3.09 -13.14
CA GLY A 186 1.07 -4.15 -14.02
C GLY A 186 0.82 -5.46 -13.27
N PHE A 187 1.81 -5.95 -12.52
CA PHE A 187 1.66 -7.17 -11.73
C PHE A 187 0.55 -7.06 -10.69
N SER A 188 0.42 -5.90 -10.02
CA SER A 188 -0.61 -5.67 -9.00
C SER A 188 -2.05 -5.67 -9.54
N LYS A 189 -2.24 -5.48 -10.86
CA LYS A 189 -3.55 -5.50 -11.52
C LYS A 189 -3.99 -6.89 -11.97
N ILE A 190 -3.11 -7.89 -11.89
CA ILE A 190 -3.46 -9.27 -12.19
C ILE A 190 -4.45 -9.76 -11.11
N PRO A 191 -5.61 -10.32 -11.49
CA PRO A 191 -6.58 -10.82 -10.52
C PRO A 191 -5.97 -11.84 -9.55
N GLY A 192 -6.14 -11.59 -8.25
CA GLY A 192 -5.59 -12.46 -7.20
C GLY A 192 -4.12 -12.24 -6.86
N ALA A 193 -3.43 -11.28 -7.50
CA ALA A 193 -2.07 -10.91 -7.11
C ALA A 193 -2.03 -10.32 -5.69
N ILE A 194 -0.99 -10.67 -4.94
CA ILE A 194 -0.77 -10.21 -3.57
C ILE A 194 0.52 -9.39 -3.53
N VAL A 195 0.44 -8.13 -3.10
CA VAL A 195 1.63 -7.29 -2.91
C VAL A 195 2.07 -7.41 -1.45
N VAL A 196 3.19 -8.08 -1.21
CA VAL A 196 3.75 -8.35 0.13
C VAL A 196 4.98 -7.48 0.35
N SER A 197 4.83 -6.44 1.17
CA SER A 197 5.92 -5.51 1.47
C SER A 197 5.74 -4.81 2.82
N ALA A 198 6.84 -4.35 3.40
CA ALA A 198 6.80 -3.44 4.55
C ALA A 198 6.39 -2.00 4.14
N ASN A 199 6.80 -1.59 2.93
CA ASN A 199 6.59 -0.26 2.38
C ASN A 199 6.00 -0.36 0.96
N SER A 200 5.50 0.75 0.42
CA SER A 200 5.17 0.90 -1.00
C SER A 200 6.42 0.90 -1.89
N SER A 201 6.23 0.94 -3.21
CA SER A 201 7.25 1.46 -4.12
C SER A 201 7.55 2.95 -3.82
N ALA A 202 8.53 3.52 -4.50
CA ALA A 202 9.03 4.86 -4.17
C ALA A 202 8.07 6.02 -4.43
N GLY A 203 7.09 5.84 -5.32
CA GLY A 203 6.12 6.85 -5.72
C GLY A 203 6.78 8.02 -6.42
N VAL A 204 7.71 7.75 -7.32
CA VAL A 204 8.48 8.76 -8.08
C VAL A 204 8.22 8.64 -9.59
N GLU A 205 7.06 8.10 -9.96
CA GLU A 205 6.67 7.90 -11.35
C GLU A 205 6.18 9.22 -11.98
N ALA A 206 7.11 9.87 -12.69
CA ALA A 206 6.87 11.10 -13.41
C ALA A 206 7.62 11.11 -14.75
N GLU A 207 7.16 11.94 -15.68
CA GLU A 207 7.87 12.14 -16.93
C GLU A 207 9.00 13.14 -16.73
N VAL A 208 10.19 12.80 -17.23
CA VAL A 208 11.43 13.59 -17.04
C VAL A 208 12.20 13.87 -18.32
N ALA A 209 11.80 13.35 -19.48
CA ALA A 209 12.58 13.42 -20.71
C ALA A 209 12.73 14.86 -21.23
N ARG A 210 11.75 15.75 -20.96
CA ARG A 210 11.85 17.19 -21.27
C ARG A 210 12.50 18.02 -20.16
N GLY A 211 12.87 17.40 -19.04
CA GLY A 211 13.31 18.07 -17.82
C GLY A 211 14.78 17.86 -17.46
N GLN A 212 15.61 17.43 -18.42
CA GLN A 212 17.04 17.19 -18.21
C GLN A 212 17.87 18.39 -18.67
N PHE A 213 18.58 19.03 -17.74
CA PHE A 213 19.36 20.24 -17.97
C PHE A 213 20.83 20.05 -17.59
N ARG A 214 21.73 20.54 -18.44
CA ARG A 214 23.15 20.73 -18.13
C ARG A 214 23.36 22.18 -17.69
N LEU A 215 24.03 22.36 -16.57
CA LEU A 215 24.32 23.65 -15.96
C LEU A 215 25.83 23.94 -16.05
N PRO A 216 26.27 25.19 -15.83
CA PRO A 216 27.69 25.51 -15.71
C PRO A 216 28.42 24.64 -14.67
N ASP A 217 29.75 24.59 -14.78
CA ASP A 217 30.65 23.86 -13.85
C ASP A 217 30.38 22.35 -13.76
N GLY A 218 29.85 21.74 -14.83
CA GLY A 218 29.61 20.29 -14.91
C GLY A 218 28.42 19.81 -14.08
N LEU A 219 27.59 20.73 -13.57
CA LEU A 219 26.38 20.39 -12.84
C LEU A 219 25.27 19.93 -13.79
N SER A 220 24.37 19.09 -13.29
CA SER A 220 23.17 18.66 -14.01
C SER A 220 21.95 18.69 -13.10
N MET A 221 20.79 18.99 -13.68
CA MET A 221 19.51 18.97 -12.99
C MET A 221 18.50 18.16 -13.80
N GLN A 222 17.69 17.37 -13.09
CA GLN A 222 16.51 16.72 -13.67
C GLN A 222 15.28 17.12 -12.86
N ILE A 223 14.23 17.53 -13.55
CA ILE A 223 12.92 17.83 -12.96
C ILE A 223 11.83 17.11 -13.74
N SER A 224 10.72 16.79 -13.08
CA SER A 224 9.55 16.26 -13.75
C SER A 224 8.88 17.33 -14.60
N THR A 225 8.59 17.01 -15.86
CA THR A 225 7.95 17.91 -16.84
C THR A 225 6.54 17.47 -17.22
N GLY A 226 6.19 16.22 -16.95
CA GLY A 226 4.85 15.69 -17.17
C GLY A 226 4.34 14.90 -15.97
N ARG A 227 3.01 14.67 -15.97
CA ARG A 227 2.31 13.88 -14.95
C ARG A 227 1.56 12.73 -15.60
N PHE A 228 1.34 11.65 -14.84
CA PHE A 228 0.53 10.53 -15.24
C PHE A 228 -0.78 10.48 -14.45
N LEU A 229 -1.92 10.32 -15.14
CA LEU A 229 -3.24 10.23 -14.51
C LEU A 229 -3.91 8.87 -14.72
N ASN A 230 -4.55 8.37 -13.68
CA ASN A 230 -5.49 7.26 -13.75
C ASN A 230 -6.72 7.61 -14.61
N PRO A 231 -7.52 6.61 -15.04
CA PRO A 231 -8.78 6.86 -15.74
C PRO A 231 -9.78 7.75 -14.99
N ASP A 232 -9.73 7.75 -13.65
CA ASP A 232 -10.57 8.60 -12.78
C ASP A 232 -10.02 10.02 -12.58
N GLY A 233 -8.89 10.36 -13.20
CA GLY A 233 -8.24 11.67 -13.10
C GLY A 233 -7.34 11.84 -11.88
N SER A 234 -7.23 10.86 -10.99
CA SER A 234 -6.26 10.88 -9.88
C SER A 234 -4.82 10.72 -10.41
N ILE A 235 -3.85 11.21 -9.63
CA ILE A 235 -2.42 10.98 -9.91
C ILE A 235 -2.13 9.48 -9.91
N PHE A 236 -1.39 9.02 -10.91
CA PHE A 236 -1.15 7.60 -11.16
C PHE A 236 -0.34 6.92 -10.04
N LEU A 237 0.96 7.21 -9.95
CA LEU A 237 1.88 6.60 -8.99
C LEU A 237 2.78 7.63 -8.29
N GLU A 238 2.96 8.83 -8.84
CA GLU A 238 3.69 9.90 -8.16
C GLU A 238 3.09 10.21 -6.78
N GLY A 239 3.94 10.26 -5.74
CA GLY A 239 3.56 10.50 -4.36
C GLY A 239 2.84 9.35 -3.65
N VAL A 240 2.53 8.25 -4.35
CA VAL A 240 1.78 7.11 -3.80
C VAL A 240 2.52 5.79 -3.97
N GLY A 241 2.99 5.48 -5.17
CA GLY A 241 3.58 4.19 -5.52
C GLY A 241 2.59 3.03 -5.46
N VAL A 242 3.08 1.82 -5.74
CA VAL A 242 2.36 0.57 -5.59
C VAL A 242 2.30 0.20 -4.11
N GLN A 243 1.09 0.10 -3.58
CA GLN A 243 0.84 -0.16 -2.17
C GLN A 243 0.77 -1.67 -1.87
N PRO A 244 1.29 -2.14 -0.71
CA PRO A 244 1.11 -3.53 -0.30
C PRO A 244 -0.36 -3.84 -0.04
N THR A 245 -0.82 -5.00 -0.50
CA THR A 245 -2.11 -5.56 -0.10
C THR A 245 -1.98 -6.38 1.20
N LEU A 246 -0.82 -7.01 1.39
CA LEU A 246 -0.40 -7.62 2.65
C LEU A 246 0.81 -6.87 3.20
N LYS A 247 0.56 -5.98 4.17
CA LYS A 247 1.61 -5.15 4.75
C LYS A 247 2.36 -5.89 5.86
N VAL A 248 3.68 -5.95 5.75
CA VAL A 248 4.55 -6.45 6.82
C VAL A 248 4.82 -5.30 7.80
N ALA A 249 4.51 -5.50 9.08
CA ALA A 249 4.74 -4.48 10.10
C ALA A 249 6.25 -4.24 10.30
N VAL A 250 6.64 -2.96 10.40
CA VAL A 250 8.00 -2.55 10.80
C VAL A 250 7.98 -2.27 12.30
N ASP A 251 8.03 -3.33 13.09
CA ASP A 251 8.10 -3.30 14.55
C ASP A 251 9.50 -3.68 15.07
N GLU A 252 9.66 -3.78 16.38
CA GLU A 252 10.93 -4.18 17.01
C GLU A 252 11.38 -5.58 16.54
N LYS A 253 10.45 -6.53 16.43
CA LYS A 253 10.76 -7.89 15.95
C LYS A 253 11.28 -7.87 14.52
N PHE A 254 10.65 -7.09 13.64
CA PHE A 254 11.11 -6.87 12.28
C PHE A 254 12.49 -6.22 12.26
N ALA A 255 12.70 -5.16 13.07
CA ALA A 255 13.95 -4.41 13.11
C ALA A 255 15.14 -5.22 13.68
N LEU A 256 14.88 -6.12 14.62
CA LEU A 256 15.89 -6.98 15.25
C LEU A 256 16.06 -8.34 14.54
N SER A 257 15.23 -8.65 13.54
CA SER A 257 15.31 -9.90 12.78
C SER A 257 16.59 -9.96 11.93
N SER A 258 17.28 -11.09 11.96
CA SER A 258 18.35 -11.41 11.02
C SER A 258 17.85 -11.99 9.70
N GLU A 259 16.54 -12.24 9.59
CA GLU A 259 15.90 -12.88 8.45
C GLU A 259 15.17 -11.86 7.56
N ASP A 260 15.02 -12.20 6.28
CA ASP A 260 14.14 -11.46 5.37
C ASP A 260 12.67 -11.81 5.64
N VAL A 261 12.08 -11.11 6.62
CA VAL A 261 10.68 -11.30 7.03
C VAL A 261 9.71 -11.07 5.87
N VAL A 262 10.03 -10.15 4.95
CA VAL A 262 9.18 -9.86 3.79
C VAL A 262 9.19 -11.04 2.83
N LEU A 263 10.38 -11.58 2.51
CA LEU A 263 10.49 -12.76 1.65
C LEU A 263 9.80 -13.98 2.27
N LYS A 264 10.02 -14.25 3.56
CA LYS A 264 9.33 -15.36 4.25
C LYS A 264 7.80 -15.24 4.20
N THR A 265 7.29 -14.01 4.34
CA THR A 265 5.86 -13.73 4.20
C THR A 265 5.40 -13.94 2.75
N ALA A 266 6.18 -13.50 1.77
CA ALA A 266 5.87 -13.70 0.36
C ALA A 266 5.83 -15.18 -0.04
N GLU A 267 6.79 -15.98 0.43
CA GLU A 267 6.83 -17.42 0.24
C GLU A 267 5.59 -18.12 0.82
N ALA A 268 5.21 -17.79 2.05
CA ALA A 268 4.03 -18.35 2.66
C ALA A 268 2.75 -18.01 1.88
N ALA A 269 2.65 -16.78 1.36
CA ALA A 269 1.52 -16.34 0.55
C ALA A 269 1.48 -17.06 -0.81
N ALA A 270 2.64 -17.26 -1.44
CA ALA A 270 2.77 -17.99 -2.70
C ALA A 270 2.34 -19.46 -2.56
N LEU A 271 2.57 -20.07 -1.39
CA LEU A 271 2.17 -21.44 -1.10
C LEU A 271 0.74 -21.58 -0.57
N GLY A 272 -0.05 -20.49 -0.59
CA GLY A 272 -1.43 -20.50 -0.10
C GLY A 272 -1.56 -20.81 1.39
N LYS A 273 -0.47 -20.76 2.16
CA LYS A 273 -0.52 -20.92 3.60
C LYS A 273 -1.28 -19.72 4.15
N THR A 274 -2.26 -19.98 5.01
CA THR A 274 -2.83 -18.92 5.85
C THR A 274 -1.67 -18.37 6.67
N ILE A 275 -1.17 -17.22 6.24
CA ILE A 275 -0.29 -16.44 7.09
C ILE A 275 -1.23 -15.98 8.19
N GLY A 276 -1.19 -16.69 9.32
CA GLY A 276 -1.56 -16.13 10.60
C GLY A 276 -0.63 -14.94 10.76
N GLY A 277 -1.05 -13.81 10.18
CA GLY A 277 -0.34 -12.57 10.31
C GLY A 277 -0.12 -12.40 11.80
N GLY A 278 1.09 -11.99 12.17
CA GLY A 278 1.18 -11.13 13.33
C GLY A 278 0.15 -10.03 13.12
N ALA A 279 -1.02 -10.21 13.71
CA ALA A 279 -2.08 -9.24 13.78
C ALA A 279 -1.56 -8.18 14.74
N SER A 280 -0.76 -7.28 14.20
CA SER A 280 -0.60 -5.94 14.73
C SER A 280 -0.60 -4.96 13.57
N GLY A 281 -1.81 -4.64 13.11
CA GLY A 281 -2.17 -3.34 12.57
C GLY A 281 -2.07 -3.15 11.05
N SER A 282 -3.16 -3.41 10.32
CA SER A 282 -3.36 -2.75 9.02
C SER A 282 -4.82 -2.64 8.56
N GLY A 283 -5.79 -2.60 9.48
CA GLY A 283 -7.17 -2.29 9.13
C GLY A 283 -8.15 -2.47 10.29
N PRO A 284 -9.33 -1.84 10.19
CA PRO A 284 -10.42 -2.08 11.13
C PRO A 284 -10.75 -3.59 11.15
N THR A 285 -10.83 -4.16 12.33
CA THR A 285 -11.28 -5.55 12.52
C THR A 285 -12.71 -5.51 13.01
N PHE A 286 -13.64 -6.03 12.20
CA PHE A 286 -15.06 -6.10 12.50
C PHE A 286 -15.35 -7.37 13.31
N ALA A 287 -16.00 -7.21 14.46
CA ALA A 287 -16.52 -8.35 15.21
C ALA A 287 -17.71 -8.99 14.47
N ALA A 288 -17.95 -10.28 14.69
CA ALA A 288 -19.12 -10.96 14.14
C ALA A 288 -20.43 -10.25 14.58
N ALA A 289 -21.48 -10.35 13.77
CA ALA A 289 -22.73 -9.63 14.01
C ALA A 289 -23.37 -9.96 15.38
N ALA A 290 -23.22 -11.19 15.88
CA ALA A 290 -23.69 -11.58 17.21
C ALA A 290 -22.92 -10.86 18.34
N ASP A 291 -21.61 -10.72 18.19
CA ASP A 291 -20.75 -10.06 19.18
C ASP A 291 -20.89 -8.55 19.13
N SER A 292 -21.06 -7.98 17.93
CA SER A 292 -21.42 -6.57 17.75
C SER A 292 -22.75 -6.23 18.45
N ARG A 293 -23.74 -7.14 18.44
CA ARG A 293 -24.99 -6.96 19.22
C ARG A 293 -24.77 -7.01 20.72
N LYS A 294 -23.94 -7.94 21.22
CA LYS A 294 -23.63 -8.04 22.65
C LYS A 294 -22.87 -6.82 23.18
N ALA A 295 -22.05 -6.20 22.35
CA ALA A 295 -21.25 -5.04 22.70
C ALA A 295 -22.03 -3.71 22.68
N LEU A 296 -23.27 -3.70 22.16
CA LEU A 296 -24.08 -2.50 22.08
C LEU A 296 -24.40 -1.97 23.48
N GLY A 297 -24.05 -0.69 23.72
CA GLY A 297 -24.23 -0.05 25.03
C GLY A 297 -23.16 -0.38 26.07
N THR A 298 -22.21 -1.28 25.77
CA THR A 298 -21.13 -1.66 26.71
C THR A 298 -19.77 -1.06 26.32
N ILE A 299 -19.62 -0.59 25.08
CA ILE A 299 -18.39 0.06 24.59
C ILE A 299 -18.71 1.48 24.08
N LYS A 300 -17.70 2.35 24.06
CA LYS A 300 -17.81 3.72 23.53
C LYS A 300 -18.16 3.71 22.05
N THR A 301 -18.91 4.70 21.59
CA THR A 301 -19.19 4.86 20.16
C THR A 301 -18.08 5.62 19.43
N LEU A 302 -18.13 5.59 18.10
CA LEU A 302 -17.26 6.39 17.24
C LEU A 302 -17.36 7.89 17.58
N GLU A 303 -18.59 8.37 17.78
CA GLU A 303 -18.91 9.76 18.09
C GLU A 303 -18.32 10.20 19.43
N ASP A 304 -18.20 9.30 20.41
CA ASP A 304 -17.63 9.63 21.73
C ASP A 304 -16.18 10.11 21.61
N VAL A 305 -15.42 9.51 20.70
CA VAL A 305 -13.96 9.71 20.59
C VAL A 305 -13.53 10.51 19.36
N ALA A 306 -14.43 10.75 18.40
CA ALA A 306 -14.15 11.56 17.23
C ALA A 306 -13.94 13.04 17.59
N LYS A 307 -13.15 13.74 16.78
CA LYS A 307 -12.96 15.20 16.90
C LYS A 307 -14.23 15.96 16.57
N GLU A 308 -14.97 15.48 15.58
CA GLU A 308 -16.21 16.07 15.07
C GLU A 308 -17.37 15.70 15.97
N LYS A 309 -18.28 16.66 16.18
CA LYS A 309 -19.52 16.47 16.92
C LYS A 309 -20.66 17.00 16.05
N TYR A 310 -21.67 16.16 15.82
CA TYR A 310 -22.87 16.50 15.05
C TYR A 310 -24.08 16.51 15.98
N LYS A 311 -25.01 17.44 15.76
CA LYS A 311 -26.29 17.48 16.49
C LYS A 311 -27.27 16.47 15.90
N ASP A 312 -28.23 15.99 16.70
CA ASP A 312 -29.20 14.97 16.28
C ASP A 312 -30.03 15.39 15.05
N ASN A 313 -30.36 16.68 14.96
CA ASN A 313 -31.07 17.26 13.81
C ASN A 313 -30.19 17.37 12.54
N GLU A 314 -28.87 17.35 12.69
CA GLU A 314 -27.94 17.29 11.57
C GLU A 314 -27.77 15.85 11.09
N LEU A 315 -27.73 14.88 12.00
CA LEU A 315 -27.63 13.45 11.69
C LEU A 315 -28.92 12.94 11.00
N SER A 316 -30.06 13.58 11.23
CA SER A 316 -31.35 13.19 10.65
C SER A 316 -31.60 13.78 9.23
N GLN A 317 -30.55 14.03 8.43
CA GLN A 317 -30.65 14.59 7.09
C GLN A 317 -30.10 13.63 6.03
N ALA A 318 -30.90 13.35 4.99
CA ALA A 318 -30.46 12.59 3.83
C ALA A 318 -29.52 13.42 2.94
N GLY A 319 -28.67 12.76 2.15
CA GLY A 319 -27.74 13.40 1.21
C GLY A 319 -26.43 13.93 1.82
N LYS A 320 -26.21 13.79 3.13
CA LYS A 320 -25.01 14.29 3.83
C LYS A 320 -23.97 13.19 4.08
N THR A 321 -22.71 13.62 4.14
CA THR A 321 -21.57 12.79 4.56
C THR A 321 -21.12 13.27 5.94
N TYR A 322 -21.06 12.35 6.89
CA TYR A 322 -20.57 12.62 8.24
C TYR A 322 -19.17 12.02 8.37
N THR A 323 -18.21 12.85 8.75
CA THR A 323 -16.79 12.52 8.85
C THR A 323 -16.38 12.53 10.31
N TYR A 324 -15.70 11.47 10.72
CA TYR A 324 -15.23 11.25 12.08
C TYR A 324 -13.74 10.95 12.06
N THR A 325 -12.93 11.85 12.61
CA THR A 325 -11.48 11.77 12.71
C THR A 325 -11.10 11.18 14.06
N ILE A 326 -10.42 10.02 14.04
CA ILE A 326 -9.97 9.32 15.26
C ILE A 326 -8.47 9.57 15.49
N GLY A 327 -8.13 10.06 16.70
CA GLY A 327 -6.80 10.64 17.00
C GLY A 327 -5.63 9.67 17.18
N ALA A 328 -5.86 8.37 17.37
CA ALA A 328 -4.84 7.34 17.50
C ALA A 328 -5.44 5.95 17.23
N THR A 329 -4.62 4.97 16.86
CA THR A 329 -4.99 3.54 16.83
C THR A 329 -5.44 3.14 18.23
N SER A 330 -6.75 3.17 18.50
CA SER A 330 -7.26 2.64 19.75
C SER A 330 -7.17 1.12 19.67
N ALA A 331 -6.38 0.52 20.56
CA ALA A 331 -6.49 -0.92 20.83
C ALA A 331 -7.89 -1.29 21.37
N GLN A 332 -8.66 -0.28 21.78
CA GLN A 332 -10.03 -0.41 22.24
C GLN A 332 -11.01 -0.50 21.06
N SER A 333 -11.96 -1.42 21.19
CA SER A 333 -13.09 -1.52 20.28
C SER A 333 -14.03 -0.33 20.45
N LEU A 334 -14.49 0.22 19.34
CA LEU A 334 -15.50 1.27 19.28
C LEU A 334 -16.74 0.75 18.56
N MET A 335 -17.90 1.21 18.98
CA MET A 335 -19.15 0.93 18.29
C MET A 335 -19.37 1.95 17.17
N TRP A 336 -19.37 1.49 15.93
CA TRP A 336 -19.73 2.31 14.78
C TRP A 336 -21.20 2.08 14.48
N ILE A 337 -22.04 3.11 14.70
CA ILE A 337 -23.49 3.05 14.47
C ILE A 337 -23.88 4.09 13.44
N THR A 338 -24.69 3.69 12.47
CA THR A 338 -25.42 4.64 11.63
C THR A 338 -26.76 4.07 11.25
N GLY A 339 -27.75 4.90 10.96
CA GLY A 339 -29.05 4.42 10.56
C GLY A 339 -30.08 5.53 10.47
N TRP A 340 -31.31 5.14 10.25
CA TRP A 340 -32.43 6.07 10.14
C TRP A 340 -33.55 5.66 11.09
N CYS A 341 -34.18 6.64 11.71
CA CYS A 341 -35.34 6.47 12.57
C CYS A 341 -36.51 7.31 12.06
N ALA A 342 -37.72 6.82 12.25
CA ALA A 342 -38.95 7.50 11.89
C ALA A 342 -40.04 7.31 12.96
N THR A 343 -41.06 8.16 12.94
CA THR A 343 -42.17 8.12 13.91
C THR A 343 -43.09 6.92 13.72
N THR A 344 -43.12 6.31 12.53
CA THR A 344 -43.89 5.09 12.24
C THR A 344 -43.06 4.12 11.40
N GLN A 345 -43.38 2.83 11.47
CA GLN A 345 -42.74 1.79 10.64
C GLN A 345 -42.93 2.08 9.14
N ALA A 346 -44.12 2.53 8.71
CA ALA A 346 -44.39 2.84 7.31
C ALA A 346 -43.50 3.96 6.76
N ILE A 347 -43.24 5.00 7.56
CA ILE A 347 -42.33 6.10 7.20
C ILE A 347 -40.87 5.59 7.18
N LEU A 348 -40.50 4.70 8.11
CA LEU A 348 -39.17 4.10 8.11
C LEU A 348 -38.93 3.28 6.84
N ASP A 349 -39.90 2.47 6.43
CA ASP A 349 -39.82 1.62 5.25
C ASP A 349 -39.73 2.45 3.97
N ASP A 350 -40.53 3.52 3.87
CA ASP A 350 -40.51 4.42 2.73
C ASP A 350 -39.19 5.21 2.62
N ASN A 351 -38.69 5.72 3.74
CA ASN A 351 -37.38 6.39 3.78
C ASN A 351 -36.25 5.42 3.36
N ASN A 352 -36.24 4.19 3.86
CA ASN A 352 -35.18 3.22 3.55
C ASN A 352 -35.18 2.75 2.09
N LYS A 353 -36.29 2.87 1.34
CA LYS A 353 -36.28 2.65 -0.11
C LYS A 353 -35.44 3.69 -0.85
N ASN A 354 -35.34 4.89 -0.29
CA ASN A 354 -34.72 6.06 -0.90
C ASN A 354 -33.34 6.39 -0.30
N ILE A 355 -32.94 5.75 0.80
CA ILE A 355 -31.65 5.98 1.47
C ILE A 355 -30.66 4.88 1.11
N THR A 356 -29.50 5.26 0.59
CA THR A 356 -28.36 4.36 0.42
C THR A 356 -27.24 4.68 1.41
N TYR A 357 -26.76 3.66 2.12
CA TYR A 357 -25.66 3.80 3.07
C TYR A 357 -24.33 3.48 2.41
N ALA A 358 -23.34 4.35 2.59
CA ALA A 358 -21.98 4.10 2.16
C ALA A 358 -21.00 4.40 3.29
N PHE A 359 -20.07 3.49 3.51
CA PHE A 359 -19.10 3.54 4.59
C PHE A 359 -17.70 3.58 3.99
N SER A 360 -16.81 4.37 4.58
CA SER A 360 -15.40 4.33 4.18
C SER A 360 -14.48 4.67 5.35
N MET A 361 -13.27 4.13 5.30
CA MET A 361 -12.17 4.51 6.18
C MET A 361 -10.98 4.90 5.32
N ASN A 362 -10.42 6.09 5.55
CA ASN A 362 -9.32 6.65 4.77
C ASN A 362 -9.59 6.60 3.25
N GLY A 363 -10.82 6.92 2.84
CA GLY A 363 -11.25 6.88 1.45
C GLY A 363 -11.47 5.49 0.85
N LYS A 364 -11.19 4.41 1.59
CA LYS A 364 -11.47 3.03 1.14
C LYS A 364 -12.89 2.61 1.54
N PRO A 365 -13.73 2.12 0.61
CA PRO A 365 -15.06 1.61 0.93
C PRO A 365 -15.01 0.48 1.96
N VAL A 366 -15.99 0.47 2.87
CA VAL A 366 -16.25 -0.63 3.81
C VAL A 366 -17.55 -1.30 3.38
N ASP A 367 -17.54 -2.63 3.31
CA ASP A 367 -18.73 -3.40 2.95
C ASP A 367 -19.76 -3.36 4.09
N ILE A 368 -20.97 -2.90 3.77
CA ILE A 368 -22.09 -2.81 4.70
C ILE A 368 -22.50 -4.19 5.25
N THR A 369 -22.20 -5.29 4.53
CA THR A 369 -22.49 -6.65 5.00
C THR A 369 -21.71 -7.02 6.28
N GLN A 370 -20.67 -6.25 6.62
CA GLN A 370 -19.90 -6.42 7.85
C GLN A 370 -20.61 -5.82 9.09
N PHE A 371 -21.71 -5.10 8.89
CA PHE A 371 -22.50 -4.51 9.98
C PHE A 371 -23.66 -5.44 10.37
N ALA A 372 -23.90 -5.54 11.68
CA ALA A 372 -25.14 -6.08 12.19
C ALA A 372 -26.28 -5.10 11.92
N VAL A 373 -27.43 -5.61 11.48
CA VAL A 373 -28.66 -4.82 11.36
C VAL A 373 -29.49 -5.02 12.62
N LEU A 374 -29.94 -3.91 13.19
CA LEU A 374 -31.02 -3.83 14.16
C LEU A 374 -32.19 -3.08 13.54
N GLU A 375 -33.35 -3.71 13.56
CA GLU A 375 -34.57 -3.12 13.03
C GLU A 375 -35.70 -3.31 14.05
N GLY A 376 -36.44 -2.25 14.33
CA GLY A 376 -37.57 -2.29 15.24
C GLY A 376 -37.73 -1.00 16.05
N LYS A 377 -38.66 -1.05 17.01
CA LYS A 377 -39.00 0.10 17.86
C LYS A 377 -37.89 0.36 18.89
N GLN A 378 -37.36 1.57 18.89
CA GLN A 378 -36.37 2.08 19.84
C GLN A 378 -36.96 3.32 20.52
N GLY A 379 -37.37 3.18 21.79
CA GLY A 379 -38.09 4.24 22.49
C GLY A 379 -39.42 4.58 21.80
N THR A 380 -39.59 5.84 21.39
CA THR A 380 -40.79 6.35 20.70
C THR A 380 -40.72 6.27 19.17
N GLN A 381 -39.58 5.82 18.61
CA GLN A 381 -39.33 5.79 17.17
C GLN A 381 -39.12 4.36 16.66
N PHE A 382 -39.28 4.16 15.36
CA PHE A 382 -38.91 2.95 14.65
C PHE A 382 -37.59 3.21 13.94
N CYS A 383 -36.60 2.36 14.15
CA CYS A 383 -35.25 2.56 13.63
C CYS A 383 -34.76 1.34 12.83
N LYS A 384 -33.98 1.63 11.79
CA LYS A 384 -33.11 0.66 11.12
C LYS A 384 -31.67 1.14 11.28
N LEU A 385 -30.89 0.41 12.07
CA LEU A 385 -29.52 0.75 12.43
C LEU A 385 -28.57 -0.32 11.89
N TYR A 386 -27.47 0.15 11.29
CA TYR A 386 -26.29 -0.63 10.96
C TYR A 386 -25.26 -0.37 12.03
N MET A 387 -24.78 -1.43 12.68
CA MET A 387 -23.80 -1.30 13.74
C MET A 387 -22.70 -2.36 13.67
N ALA A 388 -21.49 -1.97 14.03
CA ALA A 388 -20.35 -2.87 14.14
C ALA A 388 -19.48 -2.52 15.34
N SER A 389 -19.08 -3.52 16.12
CA SER A 389 -17.96 -3.39 17.04
C SER A 389 -16.67 -3.53 16.23
N VAL A 390 -15.89 -2.48 16.18
CA VAL A 390 -14.67 -2.41 15.36
C VAL A 390 -13.48 -2.15 16.26
N SER A 391 -12.43 -2.93 16.09
CA SER A 391 -11.12 -2.74 16.75
C SER A 391 -10.05 -2.43 15.72
N ASN A 392 -8.82 -2.11 16.17
CA ASN A 392 -7.68 -1.83 15.29
C ASN A 392 -7.93 -0.68 14.31
N TRP A 393 -8.60 0.38 14.77
CA TRP A 393 -8.94 1.55 13.98
C TRP A 393 -7.71 2.16 13.30
N PRO A 394 -7.71 2.34 11.97
CA PRO A 394 -6.63 3.04 11.30
C PRO A 394 -6.68 4.52 11.69
N LYS A 395 -5.50 5.16 11.75
CA LYS A 395 -5.44 6.61 11.95
C LYS A 395 -5.99 7.31 10.70
N GLY A 396 -6.79 8.36 10.88
CA GLY A 396 -7.36 9.17 9.80
C GLY A 396 -8.88 9.26 9.82
N ASP A 397 -9.48 9.49 8.66
CA ASP A 397 -10.88 9.86 8.50
C ASP A 397 -11.77 8.63 8.31
N THR A 398 -12.82 8.50 9.13
CA THR A 398 -13.90 7.53 8.95
C THR A 398 -15.16 8.26 8.49
N ASN A 399 -15.74 7.86 7.36
CA ASN A 399 -16.92 8.51 6.81
C ASN A 399 -18.13 7.57 6.83
N SER A 400 -19.26 8.10 7.30
CA SER A 400 -20.59 7.50 7.12
C SER A 400 -21.41 8.41 6.21
N LYS A 401 -21.81 7.92 5.04
CA LYS A 401 -22.62 8.68 4.08
C LYS A 401 -24.00 8.06 3.95
N ARG A 402 -25.02 8.92 4.04
CA ARG A 402 -26.43 8.59 3.76
C ARG A 402 -26.77 9.33 2.47
N LYS A 403 -26.81 8.62 1.35
CA LYS A 403 -27.21 9.18 0.06
C LYS A 403 -28.71 9.14 -0.06
#